data_AF-A0A0E0AKI7-F1
#
_entry.id   AF-A0A0E0AKI7-F1
#
_cell.length_a   1.000
_cell.length_b   1.000
_cell.length_c   1.000
_cell.angle_alpha   90.00
_cell.angle_beta   90.00
_cell.angle_gamma   90.00
#
_symmetry.space_group_name_H-M   'P 1'
#
loop_
_entity.id
_entity.type
_entity.pdbx_description
1 polymer ?
#
loop_
_entity_poly.entity_id
_entity_poly.type
_entity_poly.pdbx_seq_one_letter_code
_entity_poly.pdbx_strand_id
1 'polypeptide(L)'
;MWLGAVVVSNADADDGHLEVIYNGNFPRDDPFRTVRVAVKDVKLPAPRPAPAPRPTTAGKNLRRLKMFVLEKEQLRAKSEALLAS
;
A
#
# COMPACT_ATOMS: atom_id res chain seq x y z
N MET A 1 -26.51 10.75 -20.45
CA MET A 1 -26.82 10.68 -19.00
C MET A 1 -25.95 9.58 -18.42
N TRP A 2 -25.17 9.82 -17.36
CA TRP A 2 -24.25 8.83 -16.77
C TRP A 2 -24.94 8.09 -15.63
N LEU A 3 -24.74 6.78 -15.53
CA LEU A 3 -25.27 5.95 -14.44
C LEU A 3 -24.17 5.68 -13.41
N GLY A 4 -24.54 5.73 -12.12
CA GLY A 4 -23.66 5.27 -11.05
C GLY A 4 -23.50 3.75 -11.12
N ALA A 5 -22.27 3.28 -11.06
CA ALA A 5 -21.95 1.86 -11.08
C ALA A 5 -20.78 1.54 -10.15
N VAL A 6 -20.73 0.31 -9.67
CA VAL A 6 -19.66 -0.24 -8.84
C VAL A 6 -18.88 -1.23 -9.69
N VAL A 7 -17.56 -1.06 -9.79
CA VAL A 7 -16.67 -1.98 -10.50
C VAL A 7 -16.46 -3.22 -9.63
N VAL A 8 -16.75 -4.40 -10.18
CA VAL A 8 -16.56 -5.70 -9.52
C VAL A 8 -15.22 -6.31 -9.92
N SER A 9 -14.91 -6.28 -11.22
CA SER A 9 -13.66 -6.80 -11.76
C SER A 9 -13.07 -5.79 -12.74
N ASN A 10 -11.75 -5.62 -12.64
CA ASN A 10 -10.94 -4.99 -13.68
C ASN A 10 -10.26 -6.07 -14.53
N ALA A 11 -10.98 -7.19 -14.74
CA ALA A 11 -10.42 -8.49 -15.12
C ALA A 11 -9.57 -8.43 -16.40
N ASP A 12 -9.88 -7.51 -17.33
CA ASP A 12 -9.12 -7.34 -18.55
C ASP A 12 -8.77 -5.86 -18.77
N ALA A 13 -7.80 -5.36 -18.00
CA ALA A 13 -7.18 -4.06 -18.28
C ALA A 13 -6.60 -4.02 -19.71
N ASP A 14 -6.20 -5.17 -20.26
CA ASP A 14 -5.71 -5.35 -21.64
C ASP A 14 -6.85 -5.41 -22.68
N ASP A 15 -8.00 -6.04 -22.39
CA ASP A 15 -9.14 -6.05 -23.33
C ASP A 15 -9.93 -4.74 -23.32
N GLY A 16 -9.58 -3.81 -22.42
CA GLY A 16 -10.21 -2.50 -22.34
C GLY A 16 -11.67 -2.55 -21.87
N HIS A 17 -12.04 -3.57 -21.10
CA HIS A 17 -13.38 -3.70 -20.51
C HIS A 17 -13.33 -3.84 -18.98
N LEU A 18 -14.29 -3.23 -18.31
CA LEU A 18 -14.57 -3.34 -16.88
C LEU A 18 -15.88 -4.10 -16.68
N GLU A 19 -15.95 -4.90 -15.62
CA GLU A 19 -17.22 -5.47 -15.17
C GLU A 19 -17.81 -4.59 -14.07
N VAL A 20 -19.00 -4.06 -14.32
CA VAL A 20 -19.66 -3.13 -13.40
C VAL A 20 -21.07 -3.61 -13.03
N ILE A 21 -21.50 -3.33 -11.82
CA ILE A 21 -22.90 -3.47 -11.37
C ILE A 21 -23.49 -2.07 -11.29
N TYR A 22 -24.63 -1.85 -11.94
CA TYR A 22 -25.29 -0.55 -11.94
C TYR A 22 -26.16 -0.35 -10.70
N ASN A 23 -26.10 0.84 -10.10
CA ASN A 23 -26.92 1.22 -8.95
C ASN A 23 -28.39 1.57 -9.32
N GLY A 24 -28.94 0.93 -10.35
CA GLY A 24 -30.16 1.38 -11.04
C GLY A 24 -31.07 0.27 -11.55
N ASN A 25 -31.07 -0.90 -10.92
CA ASN A 25 -31.88 -2.06 -11.34
C ASN A 25 -31.65 -2.42 -12.81
N PHE A 26 -30.39 -2.34 -13.25
CA PHE A 26 -29.96 -2.67 -14.59
C PHE A 26 -28.88 -3.76 -14.49
N PRO A 27 -29.03 -4.88 -15.19
CA PRO A 27 -30.18 -5.27 -16.01
C PRO A 27 -31.44 -5.58 -15.17
N ARG A 28 -32.63 -5.42 -15.77
CA ARG A 28 -33.91 -5.49 -15.06
C ARG A 28 -34.21 -6.88 -14.48
N ASP A 29 -33.58 -7.89 -15.05
CA ASP A 29 -33.72 -9.30 -14.67
C ASP A 29 -32.97 -9.65 -13.37
N ASP A 30 -31.77 -9.08 -13.18
CA ASP A 30 -30.93 -9.32 -12.00
C ASP A 30 -30.15 -8.03 -11.65
N PRO A 31 -30.53 -7.33 -10.56
CA PRO A 31 -29.91 -6.08 -10.14
C PRO A 31 -28.43 -6.20 -9.78
N PHE A 32 -27.93 -7.41 -9.49
CA PHE A 32 -26.53 -7.65 -9.12
C PHE A 32 -25.68 -8.21 -10.27
N ARG A 33 -26.26 -8.32 -11.47
CA ARG A 33 -25.54 -8.85 -12.62
C ARG A 33 -24.44 -7.89 -13.06
N THR A 34 -23.26 -8.46 -13.31
CA THR A 34 -22.12 -7.73 -13.86
C THR A 34 -22.33 -7.47 -15.36
N VAL A 35 -22.06 -6.23 -15.77
CA VAL A 35 -22.14 -5.79 -17.16
C VAL A 35 -20.73 -5.43 -17.62
N ARG A 36 -20.30 -5.99 -18.76
CA ARG A 36 -19.03 -5.63 -19.41
C ARG A 36 -19.20 -4.29 -20.11
N VAL A 37 -18.42 -3.31 -19.70
CA VAL A 37 -18.42 -1.95 -20.26
C VAL A 37 -17.01 -1.58 -20.68
N ALA A 38 -16.87 -0.92 -21.83
CA ALA A 38 -15.55 -0.50 -22.28
C ALA A 38 -15.01 0.61 -21.36
N VAL A 39 -13.72 0.55 -21.02
CA VAL A 39 -13.06 1.51 -20.13
C VAL A 39 -13.21 2.95 -20.66
N LYS A 40 -13.20 3.12 -21.99
CA LYS A 40 -13.43 4.41 -22.67
C LYS A 40 -14.80 5.03 -22.38
N ASP A 41 -15.80 4.21 -22.10
CA ASP A 41 -17.18 4.61 -21.82
C ASP A 41 -17.45 4.71 -20.30
N VAL A 42 -16.41 4.56 -19.47
CA VAL A 42 -16.47 4.70 -18.01
C VAL A 42 -15.73 5.97 -17.59
N LYS A 43 -16.45 6.91 -16.98
CA LYS A 43 -15.86 8.11 -16.39
C LYS A 43 -15.45 7.81 -14.95
N LEU A 44 -14.25 7.25 -14.80
CA LEU A 44 -13.67 7.00 -13.48
C LEU A 44 -13.39 8.33 -12.78
N PRO A 45 -13.69 8.43 -11.47
CA PRO A 45 -13.22 9.56 -10.68
C PRO A 45 -11.69 9.59 -10.70
N ALA A 46 -11.10 10.79 -10.69
CA ALA A 46 -9.65 10.95 -10.70
C ALA A 46 -9.02 10.08 -9.59
N PRO A 47 -7.93 9.34 -9.89
CA PRO A 47 -7.24 8.54 -8.89
C PRO A 47 -6.91 9.41 -7.68
N ARG A 48 -7.47 9.08 -6.51
CA ARG A 48 -7.05 9.75 -5.28
C ARG A 48 -5.57 9.40 -5.06
N PRO A 49 -4.70 10.38 -4.77
CA PRO A 49 -3.31 10.11 -4.44
C PRO A 49 -3.29 9.07 -3.31
N ALA A 50 -2.47 8.02 -3.49
CA ALA A 50 -2.32 6.98 -2.50
C ALA A 50 -1.96 7.60 -1.14
N PRO A 51 -2.51 7.08 -0.02
CA PRO A 51 -2.14 7.58 1.30
C PRO A 51 -0.62 7.48 1.45
N ALA A 52 0.01 8.59 1.84
CA ALA A 52 1.46 8.67 1.98
C ALA A 52 2.01 7.55 2.87
N PRO A 53 3.23 7.03 2.61
CA PRO A 53 3.86 6.03 3.47
C PRO A 53 3.87 6.53 4.92
N ARG A 54 3.29 5.74 5.82
CA ARG A 54 3.28 6.06 7.26
C ARG A 54 4.75 6.13 7.74
N PRO A 55 5.18 7.22 8.39
CA PRO A 55 6.55 7.31 8.88
C PRO A 55 6.83 6.19 9.89
N THR A 56 7.74 5.28 9.55
CA THR A 56 8.23 4.26 10.48
C THR A 56 9.27 4.90 11.40
N THR A 57 9.15 4.69 12.70
CA THR A 57 10.02 5.31 13.73
C THR A 57 11.38 4.60 13.82
N ALA A 58 12.08 4.45 12.69
CA ALA A 58 13.38 3.76 12.63
C ALA A 58 14.58 4.66 13.02
N GLY A 59 14.38 5.97 13.22
CA GLY A 59 15.49 6.94 13.36
C GLY A 59 15.82 7.46 14.76
N LYS A 60 15.14 7.03 15.83
CA LYS A 60 15.14 7.81 17.09
C LYS A 60 16.15 7.41 18.19
N ASN A 61 17.06 6.46 17.95
CA ASN A 61 17.87 5.89 19.03
C ASN A 61 19.39 6.15 18.94
N LEU A 62 19.81 7.32 18.44
CA LEU A 62 21.24 7.69 18.34
C LEU A 62 21.96 7.65 19.69
N ARG A 63 21.31 8.07 20.79
CA ARG A 63 21.89 7.96 22.15
C ARG A 63 22.16 6.51 22.56
N ARG A 64 21.25 5.59 22.21
CA ARG A 64 21.36 4.16 22.56
C ARG A 64 22.48 3.48 21.75
N LEU A 65 22.64 3.84 20.48
CA LEU A 65 23.75 3.37 19.66
C LEU A 65 25.11 3.82 20.24
N LYS A 66 25.22 5.08 20.67
CA LYS A 66 26.45 5.60 21.28
C LYS A 66 26.84 4.86 22.56
N MET A 67 25.87 4.52 23.41
CA MET A 67 26.12 3.74 24.63
C MET A 67 26.65 2.33 24.30
N PHE A 68 26.07 1.67 23.31
CA PHE A 68 26.49 0.32 22.90
C PHE A 68 27.93 0.30 22.34
N VAL A 69 28.32 1.31 21.57
CA VAL A 69 29.69 1.44 21.05
C VAL A 69 30.70 1.67 22.19
N LEU A 70 30.38 2.55 23.15
CA LEU A 70 31.24 2.82 24.29
C LEU A 70 31.42 1.58 25.19
N GLU A 71 30.35 0.82 25.43
CA GLU A 71 30.40 -0.42 26.20
C GLU A 71 31.30 -1.47 25.52
N LYS A 72 31.21 -1.61 24.19
CA LYS A 72 32.05 -2.52 23.43
C LYS A 72 33.54 -2.15 23.49
N GLU A 73 33.87 -0.87 23.40
CA GLU A 73 35.26 -0.41 23.52
C GLU A 73 35.82 -0.66 24.93
N GLN A 74 35.02 -0.44 25.98
CA GLN A 74 35.45 -0.76 27.35
C GLN A 74 35.69 -2.25 27.57
N LEU A 75 34.83 -3.11 27.01
CA LEU A 75 35.02 -4.56 27.07
C LEU A 75 36.29 -4.99 26.33
N ARG A 76 36.57 -4.39 25.16
CA ARG A 76 37.80 -4.63 24.41
C ARG A 76 39.03 -4.21 25.21
N ALA A 77 39.07 -2.99 25.73
CA ALA A 77 40.19 -2.50 26.53
C ALA A 77 40.44 -3.35 27.79
N LYS A 78 39.36 -3.80 28.46
CA LYS A 78 39.47 -4.70 29.63
C LYS A 78 40.03 -6.07 29.25
N SER A 79 39.66 -6.61 28.09
CA SER A 79 40.22 -7.88 27.60
C SER A 79 41.70 -7.78 27.23
N GLU A 80 42.14 -6.65 26.67
CA GLU A 80 43.55 -6.41 26.34
C GLU A 80 44.40 -6.22 27.59
N ALA A 81 43.88 -5.51 28.60
CA ALA A 81 44.57 -5.34 29.88
C ALA A 81 44.77 -6.68 30.63
N LEU A 82 43.82 -7.61 30.51
CA LEU A 82 43.92 -8.94 31.10
C LEU A 82 44.88 -9.86 30.34
N LEU A 83 45.07 -9.65 29.03
CA LEU A 83 46.01 -10.43 28.21
C LEU A 83 47.45 -9.89 28.28
N ALA A 84 47.63 -8.64 28.69
CA ALA A 84 48.93 -8.00 28.84
C ALA A 84 49.56 -8.17 30.24
N SER A 85 48.92 -8.93 31.14
CA SER A 85 49.38 -9.21 32.51
C SER A 85 50.08 -10.56 32.64
#